data_AF-A0A8S4QR97-F1
#
_entry.id   AF-A0A8S4QR97-F1
#
_cell.length_a   1.000
_cell.length_b   1.000
_cell.length_c   1.000
_cell.angle_alpha   90.00
_cell.angle_beta   90.00
_cell.angle_gamma   90.00
#
_symmetry.space_group_name_H-M   'P 1'
#
loop_
_entity.id
_entity.type
_entity.pdbx_description
1 polymer ?
#
loop_
_entity_poly.entity_id
_entity_poly.type
_entity_poly.pdbx_seq_one_letter_code
_entity_poly.pdbx_strand_id
1 'polypeptide(L)'
;DWLGRTTVSSNIPMETLLARLSELAASKQMLATCLNKLPSSDDRLRLAQKYKVHSVVIETLAKQKDRTTLTNYKMTLSPQSEEYILAENTLRNSSIKWKN
;
A
#
# COMPACT_ATOMS: atom_id res chain seq x y z
N ASP A 1 4.05 -9.92 33.76
CA ASP A 1 3.53 -9.91 32.38
C ASP A 1 2.07 -10.36 32.30
N TRP A 2 1.10 -9.44 32.52
CA TRP A 2 -0.35 -9.78 32.61
C TRP A 2 -1.19 -9.41 31.37
N LEU A 3 -0.63 -8.70 30.39
CA LEU A 3 -1.31 -8.48 29.11
C LEU A 3 -0.83 -9.50 28.09
N GLY A 4 -1.20 -10.76 28.32
CA GLY A 4 -1.02 -11.82 27.36
C GLY A 4 -1.66 -11.42 26.03
N ARG A 5 -0.87 -11.44 24.96
CA ARG A 5 -1.28 -11.09 23.60
C ARG A 5 -2.46 -11.98 23.17
N THR A 6 -3.68 -11.48 23.31
CA THR A 6 -4.86 -12.15 22.77
C THR A 6 -4.83 -12.01 21.25
N THR A 7 -4.61 -13.13 20.55
CA THR A 7 -4.70 -13.18 19.10
C THR A 7 -6.04 -13.76 18.72
N VAL A 8 -6.96 -12.91 18.27
CA VAL A 8 -8.18 -13.36 17.60
C VAL A 8 -7.77 -13.79 16.19
N SER A 9 -7.80 -15.10 15.93
CA SER A 9 -7.63 -15.65 14.59
C SER A 9 -9.00 -15.91 13.99
N SER A 10 -9.26 -15.35 12.81
CA SER A 10 -10.48 -15.59 12.05
C SER A 10 -10.11 -15.72 10.58
N ASN A 11 -10.74 -16.66 9.88
CA ASN A 11 -10.50 -16.90 8.45
C ASN A 11 -11.31 -15.92 7.59
N ILE A 12 -11.22 -14.62 7.89
CA ILE A 12 -11.92 -13.56 7.15
C ILE A 12 -11.07 -13.23 5.91
N PRO A 13 -11.65 -13.27 4.70
CA PRO A 13 -10.97 -12.81 3.51
C PRO A 13 -10.49 -11.37 3.69
N MET A 14 -9.23 -11.09 3.33
CA MET A 14 -8.62 -9.78 3.54
C MET A 14 -9.40 -8.65 2.84
N GLU A 15 -10.03 -8.94 1.70
CA GLU A 15 -10.89 -7.98 1.01
C GLU A 15 -12.14 -7.61 1.84
N THR A 16 -12.76 -8.57 2.52
CA THR A 16 -13.89 -8.33 3.43
C THR A 16 -13.46 -7.50 4.64
N LEU A 17 -12.29 -7.80 5.22
CA LEU A 17 -11.75 -7.04 6.34
C LEU A 17 -11.51 -5.57 5.92
N LEU A 18 -10.82 -5.36 4.80
CA LEU A 18 -10.54 -4.01 4.29
C LEU A 18 -11.81 -3.24 3.95
N ALA A 19 -12.84 -3.92 3.43
CA ALA A 19 -14.13 -3.29 3.15
C ALA A 19 -14.78 -2.77 4.43
N ARG A 20 -14.86 -3.60 5.48
CA ARG A 20 -15.42 -3.19 6.78
C ARG A 20 -14.60 -2.08 7.45
N LEU A 21 -13.29 -2.17 7.40
CA LEU A 21 -12.43 -1.11 7.94
C LEU A 21 -12.62 0.21 7.19
N SER A 22 -12.75 0.16 5.86
CA SER A 22 -13.02 1.36 5.05
C SER A 22 -14.38 1.98 5.35
N GLU A 23 -15.42 1.16 5.52
CA GLU A 23 -16.77 1.62 5.90
C GLU A 23 -16.79 2.29 7.28
N LEU A 24 -15.96 1.80 8.21
CA LEU A 24 -15.80 2.37 9.55
C LEU A 24 -14.81 3.54 9.60
N ALA A 25 -14.43 4.11 8.46
CA ALA A 25 -13.50 5.24 8.35
C ALA A 25 -12.15 5.00 9.07
N ALA A 26 -11.65 3.76 9.01
CA ALA A 26 -10.33 3.40 9.51
C ALA A 26 -9.22 4.31 8.95
N SER A 27 -8.17 4.52 9.76
CA SER A 27 -6.99 5.26 9.31
C SER A 27 -6.29 4.54 8.14
N LYS A 28 -5.70 5.32 7.24
CA LYS A 28 -4.89 4.79 6.12
C LYS A 28 -3.73 3.92 6.62
N GLN A 29 -3.17 4.23 7.78
CA GLN A 29 -2.12 3.42 8.41
C GLN A 29 -2.61 2.03 8.80
N MET A 30 -3.84 1.91 9.31
CA MET A 30 -4.42 0.61 9.64
C MET A 30 -4.69 -0.21 8.38
N LEU A 31 -5.27 0.41 7.35
CA LEU A 31 -5.46 -0.24 6.04
C LEU A 31 -4.13 -0.68 5.42
N ALA A 32 -3.10 0.16 5.50
CA ALA A 32 -1.75 -0.16 5.02
C ALA A 32 -1.16 -1.39 5.76
N THR A 33 -1.37 -1.46 7.07
CA THR A 33 -0.94 -2.62 7.89
C THR A 33 -1.58 -3.91 7.40
N CYS A 34 -2.88 -3.91 7.12
CA CYS A 34 -3.60 -5.05 6.58
C CYS A 34 -3.12 -5.41 5.16
N LEU A 35 -3.01 -4.43 4.27
CA LEU A 35 -2.56 -4.64 2.89
C LEU A 35 -1.15 -5.24 2.82
N ASN A 36 -0.24 -4.83 3.72
CA ASN A 36 1.13 -5.36 3.77
C ASN A 36 1.21 -6.82 4.24
N LYS A 37 0.12 -7.39 4.77
CA LYS A 37 0.02 -8.84 5.09
C LYS A 37 -0.38 -9.69 3.89
N LEU A 38 -0.84 -9.10 2.78
CA LEU A 38 -1.19 -9.85 1.58
C LEU A 38 0.06 -10.46 0.94
N PRO A 39 0.08 -11.77 0.62
CA PRO A 39 1.24 -12.40 -0.01
C PRO A 39 1.41 -11.99 -1.48
N SER A 40 0.29 -11.85 -2.20
CA SER A 40 0.26 -11.46 -3.61
C SER A 40 0.49 -9.95 -3.76
N SER A 41 1.52 -9.57 -4.54
CA SER A 41 1.77 -8.17 -4.88
C SER A 41 0.64 -7.57 -5.71
N ASP A 42 -0.01 -8.39 -6.53
CA ASP A 42 -1.02 -7.94 -7.49
C ASP A 42 -2.34 -7.64 -6.77
N ASP A 43 -2.73 -8.51 -5.84
CA ASP A 43 -3.87 -8.25 -4.94
C ASP A 43 -3.60 -7.03 -4.06
N ARG A 44 -2.37 -6.91 -3.55
CA ARG A 44 -1.97 -5.76 -2.74
C ARG A 44 -2.10 -4.46 -3.53
N LEU A 45 -1.63 -4.42 -4.78
CA LEU A 45 -1.77 -3.26 -5.67
C LEU A 45 -3.22 -2.94 -5.98
N ARG A 46 -4.01 -3.94 -6.38
CA ARG A 46 -5.44 -3.78 -6.69
C ARG A 46 -6.21 -3.18 -5.52
N LEU A 47 -6.03 -3.75 -4.33
CA LEU A 47 -6.74 -3.29 -3.13
C LEU A 47 -6.22 -1.95 -2.61
N ALA A 48 -4.90 -1.71 -2.65
CA ALA A 48 -4.34 -0.42 -2.24
C ALA A 48 -4.83 0.73 -3.14
N GLN A 49 -4.97 0.49 -4.45
CA GLN A 49 -5.57 1.46 -5.37
C GLN A 49 -7.06 1.66 -5.08
N LYS A 50 -7.83 0.58 -4.91
CA LYS A 50 -9.26 0.62 -4.58
C LYS A 50 -9.55 1.48 -3.34
N TYR A 51 -8.76 1.31 -2.28
CA TYR A 51 -8.92 2.04 -1.02
C TYR A 51 -8.08 3.32 -0.93
N LYS A 52 -7.43 3.77 -2.03
CA LYS A 52 -6.58 4.97 -2.08
C LYS A 52 -5.55 5.00 -0.95
N VAL A 53 -4.80 3.91 -0.79
CA VAL A 53 -3.67 3.80 0.15
C VAL A 53 -2.38 3.91 -0.67
N HIS A 54 -2.07 5.14 -1.07
CA HIS A 54 -1.03 5.44 -2.06
C HIS A 54 0.37 5.00 -1.65
N SER A 55 0.71 5.11 -0.36
CA SER A 55 2.00 4.66 0.18
C SER A 55 2.28 3.19 -0.13
N VAL A 56 1.28 2.33 0.06
CA VAL A 56 1.40 0.89 -0.23
C VAL A 56 1.57 0.64 -1.73
N VAL A 57 0.88 1.42 -2.59
CA VAL A 57 1.06 1.30 -4.05
C VAL A 57 2.50 1.63 -4.43
N ILE A 58 3.01 2.77 -3.96
CA ILE A 58 4.37 3.26 -4.26
C ILE A 58 5.42 2.26 -3.76
N GLU A 59 5.31 1.80 -2.51
CA GLU A 59 6.23 0.81 -1.94
C GLU A 59 6.19 -0.53 -2.69
N THR A 60 5.01 -0.96 -3.13
CA THR A 60 4.86 -2.24 -3.84
C THR A 60 5.48 -2.16 -5.24
N LEU A 61 5.25 -1.08 -5.99
CA LEU A 61 5.87 -0.85 -7.30
C LEU A 61 7.39 -0.70 -7.17
N ALA A 62 7.88 -0.02 -6.13
CA ALA A 62 9.30 0.08 -5.82
C ALA A 62 9.94 -1.29 -5.55
N LYS A 63 9.28 -2.15 -4.76
CA LYS A 63 9.72 -3.54 -4.50
C LYS A 63 9.73 -4.39 -5.77
N GLN A 64 8.75 -4.20 -6.66
CA GLN A 64 8.70 -4.85 -7.97
C GLN A 64 9.71 -4.28 -8.97
N LYS A 65 10.33 -3.14 -8.65
CA LYS A 65 11.28 -2.39 -9.49
C LYS A 65 10.66 -1.92 -10.80
N ASP A 66 9.35 -1.69 -10.83
CA ASP A 66 8.62 -1.24 -12.01
C ASP A 66 8.59 0.30 -12.05
N ARG A 67 9.59 0.88 -12.74
CA ARG A 67 9.76 2.33 -12.84
C ARG A 67 8.65 2.97 -13.68
N THR A 68 8.24 2.29 -14.75
CA THR A 68 7.27 2.80 -15.72
C THR A 68 5.90 2.92 -15.07
N THR A 69 5.44 1.86 -14.40
CA THR A 69 4.14 1.87 -13.70
C THR A 69 4.14 2.88 -12.55
N LEU A 70 5.24 3.01 -11.79
CA LEU A 70 5.33 4.02 -10.73
C LEU A 70 5.30 5.44 -11.28
N THR A 71 5.94 5.69 -12.42
CA THR A 71 5.93 7.00 -13.09
C THR A 71 4.52 7.34 -13.55
N ASN A 72 3.83 6.40 -14.20
CA ASN A 72 2.43 6.58 -14.62
C ASN A 72 1.50 6.81 -13.44
N TYR A 73 1.68 6.04 -12.36
CA TYR A 73 0.89 6.20 -11.14
C TYR A 73 1.08 7.59 -10.53
N LYS A 74 2.32 8.09 -10.45
CA LYS A 74 2.60 9.46 -9.97
C LYS A 74 1.81 10.52 -10.74
N MET A 75 1.64 10.37 -12.05
CA MET A 75 0.87 11.33 -12.86
C MET A 75 -0.64 11.34 -12.53
N THR A 76 -1.15 10.31 -11.85
CA THR A 76 -2.55 10.26 -11.39
C THR A 76 -2.75 10.94 -10.03
N LEU A 77 -1.67 11.26 -9.32
CA LEU A 77 -1.71 11.90 -8.02
C LEU A 77 -1.82 13.42 -8.17
N SER A 78 -2.40 14.07 -7.17
CA SER A 78 -2.48 15.53 -7.15
C SER A 78 -1.07 16.12 -7.10
N PRO A 79 -0.72 17.06 -7.99
CA PRO A 79 0.57 17.74 -7.92
C PRO A 79 0.83 18.31 -6.53
N GLN A 80 2.07 18.18 -6.04
CA GLN A 80 2.52 18.66 -4.73
C GLN A 80 1.86 18.01 -3.51
N SER A 81 1.01 16.99 -3.68
CA SER A 81 0.51 16.22 -2.53
C SER A 81 1.63 15.40 -1.89
N GLU A 82 1.44 14.97 -0.64
CA GLU A 82 2.40 14.14 0.08
C GLU A 82 2.71 12.86 -0.70
N GLU A 83 1.70 12.25 -1.32
CA GLU A 83 1.83 11.03 -2.10
C GLU A 83 2.58 11.25 -3.41
N TYR A 84 2.37 12.40 -4.06
CA TYR A 84 3.14 12.78 -5.24
C TYR A 84 4.62 12.93 -4.90
N ILE A 85 4.92 13.63 -3.80
CA ILE A 85 6.29 13.83 -3.30
C ILE A 85 6.93 12.49 -2.92
N LEU A 86 6.17 11.61 -2.26
CA LEU A 86 6.62 10.26 -1.92
C LEU A 86 6.97 9.44 -3.17
N ALA A 87 6.11 9.45 -4.18
CA ALA A 87 6.35 8.75 -5.44
C ALA A 87 7.59 9.31 -6.17
N GLU A 88 7.74 10.63 -6.19
CA GLU A 88 8.90 11.30 -6.79
C GLU A 88 10.22 10.97 -6.06
N ASN A 89 10.23 11.05 -4.73
CA ASN A 89 11.38 10.69 -3.91
C ASN A 89 11.75 9.21 -4.10
N THR A 90 10.74 8.34 -4.20
CA THR A 90 10.95 6.91 -4.47
C THR A 90 11.59 6.70 -5.85
N LEU A 91 11.11 7.37 -6.90
CA LEU A 91 11.69 7.28 -8.26
C LEU A 91 13.13 7.81 -8.35
N ARG A 92 13.49 8.78 -7.51
CA ARG A 92 14.84 9.36 -7.41
C ARG A 92 15.79 8.54 -6.54
N ASN A 93 15.29 7.54 -5.82
CA ASN A 93 16.11 6.71 -4.94
C ASN A 93 17.09 5.85 -5.76
N SER A 94 18.39 6.16 -5.64
CA SER A 94 19.48 5.49 -6.34
C SER A 94 19.77 4.07 -5.85
N SER A 95 19.25 3.69 -4.68
CA SER A 95 19.41 2.32 -4.15
C SER A 95 18.49 1.31 -4.85
N ILE A 96 17.45 1.78 -5.55
CA ILE A 96 16.53 0.91 -6.28
C ILE A 96 17.11 0.64 -7.69
N LYS A 97 17.48 -0.62 -7.93
CA LYS A 97 17.86 -1.10 -9.27
C LYS A 97 16.59 -1.34 -10.09
N TRP A 98 16.11 -0.32 -10.77
CA TRP A 98 14.91 -0.37 -11.62
C TRP A 98 15.06 -1.40 -12.75
N LYS A 99 13.96 -2.09 -13.08
CA LYS A 99 13.86 -2.83 -14.34
C LYS A 99 13.73 -1.80 -15.45
N ASN A 100 14.51 -1.96 -16.53
CA ASN A 100 14.37 -1.16 -17.74
C ASN A 100 13.09 -1.53 -18.48
#